data_AF-A0A7V4ABM4-F1
#
_entry.id   AF-A0A7V4ABM4-F1
#
_cell.length_a   1.000
_cell.length_b   1.000
_cell.length_c   1.000
_cell.angle_alpha   90.00
_cell.angle_beta   90.00
_cell.angle_gamma   90.00
#
_symmetry.space_group_name_H-M   'P 1'
#
loop_
_entity.id
_entity.type
_entity.pdbx_description
1 polymer ?
#
loop_
_entity_poly.entity_id
_entity_poly.type
_entity_poly.pdbx_seq_one_letter_code
_entity_poly.pdbx_strand_id
1 'polypeptide(L)'
;VEGRISEINKEILENPDLLRNSIYEKGWILKITPFELQDLIRETNIDKNAYKWFLKEIEKLEDFLTSHNISNKPAFSTLQDGKIKIEGLLENFDDFAWMDFEEKFLKRR
;
A
#
# COMPACT_ATOMS: atom_id res chain seq x y z
N VAL A 1 -3.75 -15.09 -6.52
CA VAL A 1 -4.82 -15.51 -7.44
C VAL A 1 -4.21 -16.40 -8.50
N GLU A 2 -4.65 -17.64 -8.59
CA GLU A 2 -4.27 -18.53 -9.70
C GLU A 2 -5.29 -18.44 -10.83
N GLY A 3 -4.80 -18.38 -12.06
CA GLY A 3 -5.64 -18.21 -13.23
C GLY A 3 -4.84 -17.97 -14.49
N ARG A 4 -5.56 -17.82 -15.60
CA ARG A 4 -4.97 -17.50 -16.91
C ARG A 4 -5.05 -15.99 -17.14
N ILE A 5 -3.92 -15.38 -17.50
CA ILE A 5 -3.90 -13.98 -17.95
C ILE A 5 -4.67 -13.90 -19.27
N SER A 6 -5.71 -13.07 -19.29
CA SER A 6 -6.52 -12.82 -20.48
C SER A 6 -6.07 -11.57 -21.21
N GLU A 7 -5.60 -10.54 -20.48
CA GLU A 7 -5.18 -9.27 -21.05
C GLU A 7 -4.13 -8.59 -20.18
N ILE A 8 -3.21 -7.85 -20.80
CA ILE A 8 -2.22 -7.00 -20.13
C ILE A 8 -2.38 -5.59 -20.69
N ASN A 9 -2.52 -4.60 -19.82
CA ASN A 9 -2.59 -3.22 -20.24
C ASN A 9 -1.19 -2.75 -20.64
N LYS A 10 -0.98 -2.48 -21.93
CA LYS A 10 0.28 -1.94 -22.43
C LYS A 10 0.33 -0.42 -22.37
N GLU A 11 -0.83 0.24 -22.26
CA GLU A 11 -0.95 1.70 -22.22
C GLU A 11 -0.22 2.29 -21.01
N ILE A 12 -0.20 1.57 -19.88
CA ILE A 12 0.53 1.98 -18.67
C ILE A 12 2.05 1.99 -18.85
N LEU A 13 2.60 1.26 -19.84
CA LEU A 13 4.03 1.28 -20.14
C LEU A 13 4.42 2.55 -20.91
N GLU A 14 3.50 3.04 -21.75
CA GLU A 14 3.69 4.27 -22.53
C GLU A 14 3.28 5.51 -21.74
N ASN A 15 2.32 5.37 -20.83
CA ASN A 15 1.81 6.44 -19.98
C ASN A 15 1.62 5.98 -18.51
N PRO A 16 2.70 5.99 -17.71
CA PRO A 16 2.64 5.60 -16.30
C PRO A 16 1.70 6.46 -15.44
N ASP A 17 1.39 7.70 -15.86
CA ASP A 17 0.52 8.61 -15.12
C ASP A 17 -0.92 8.08 -14.98
N LEU A 18 -1.33 7.13 -15.83
CA LEU A 18 -2.62 6.45 -15.72
C LEU A 18 -2.77 5.70 -14.38
N LEU A 19 -1.68 5.19 -13.81
CA LEU A 19 -1.66 4.54 -12.50
C LEU A 19 -1.96 5.51 -11.36
N ARG A 20 -1.72 6.81 -11.55
CA ARG A 20 -1.99 7.84 -10.54
C ARG A 20 -3.38 8.45 -10.73
N ASN A 21 -3.74 8.76 -11.97
CA ASN A 21 -4.87 9.61 -12.27
C ASN A 21 -6.17 8.82 -12.53
N SER A 22 -6.09 7.53 -12.87
CA SER A 22 -7.26 6.74 -13.25
C SER A 22 -7.09 5.26 -12.87
N ILE A 23 -6.78 5.00 -11.59
CA ILE A 23 -6.42 3.68 -11.05
C ILE A 23 -7.43 2.58 -11.45
N TYR A 24 -8.73 2.88 -11.40
CA TYR A 24 -9.80 1.90 -11.61
C TYR A 24 -10.37 1.86 -13.04
N GLU A 25 -10.10 2.86 -13.88
CA GLU A 25 -10.66 2.88 -15.25
C GLU A 25 -9.58 2.55 -16.28
N LYS A 26 -8.58 3.43 -16.43
CA LYS A 26 -7.52 3.29 -17.45
C LYS A 26 -6.22 2.71 -16.92
N GLY A 27 -6.01 2.80 -15.60
CA GLY A 27 -4.82 2.34 -14.89
C GLY A 27 -4.84 0.88 -14.46
N TRP A 28 -5.75 0.05 -14.99
CA TRP A 28 -5.73 -1.40 -14.70
C TRP A 28 -4.44 -2.01 -15.27
N ILE A 29 -3.86 -3.00 -14.57
CA ILE A 29 -2.56 -3.57 -14.95
C ILE A 29 -2.75 -4.80 -15.84
N LEU A 30 -3.61 -5.72 -15.42
CA LEU A 30 -3.87 -6.98 -16.11
C LEU A 30 -5.27 -7.51 -15.78
N LYS A 31 -5.80 -8.37 -16.65
CA LYS A 31 -7.02 -9.13 -16.43
C LYS A 31 -6.68 -10.62 -16.32
N ILE A 32 -7.26 -11.28 -15.33
CA ILE A 32 -7.08 -12.72 -15.08
C ILE A 32 -8.45 -13.37 -15.11
N THR A 33 -8.53 -14.50 -15.80
CA THR A 33 -9.63 -15.45 -15.66
C THR A 33 -9.22 -16.47 -14.59
N PRO A 34 -9.78 -16.41 -13.37
CA PRO A 34 -9.42 -17.32 -12.29
C PRO A 34 -9.94 -18.73 -12.58
N PHE A 35 -9.22 -19.76 -12.13
CA PHE A 35 -9.67 -21.14 -12.24
C PHE A 35 -10.82 -21.45 -11.27
N GLU A 36 -10.72 -20.93 -10.04
CA GLU A 36 -11.72 -21.11 -8.98
C GLU A 36 -12.15 -19.74 -8.42
N LEU A 37 -13.14 -19.13 -9.05
CA LEU A 37 -13.61 -17.78 -8.68
C LEU A 37 -14.22 -17.73 -7.27
N GLN A 38 -14.93 -18.79 -6.86
CA GLN A 38 -15.64 -18.80 -5.57
C GLN A 38 -14.70 -18.79 -4.37
N ASP A 39 -13.60 -19.54 -4.45
CA ASP A 39 -12.64 -19.64 -3.34
C ASP A 39 -11.76 -18.39 -3.28
N LEU A 40 -11.40 -17.83 -4.44
CA LEU A 40 -10.77 -16.52 -4.53
C LEU A 40 -11.59 -15.43 -3.83
N ILE A 41 -12.89 -15.35 -4.08
CA ILE A 41 -13.77 -14.33 -3.47
C ILE A 41 -13.82 -14.51 -1.95
N ARG A 42 -13.79 -15.74 -1.45
CA ARG A 42 -13.79 -16.04 -0.01
C ARG A 42 -12.48 -15.67 0.68
N GLU A 43 -11.35 -15.92 0.04
CA GLU A 43 -10.01 -15.64 0.58
C GLU A 43 -9.61 -14.16 0.47
N THR A 44 -10.23 -13.42 -0.45
CA THR A 44 -9.94 -12.00 -0.60
C THR A 44 -10.65 -11.21 0.49
N ASN A 45 -9.93 -10.32 1.17
CA ASN A 45 -10.54 -9.33 2.06
C ASN A 45 -11.34 -8.33 1.22
N ILE A 46 -12.61 -8.64 0.96
CA ILE A 46 -13.49 -7.77 0.19
C ILE A 46 -14.06 -6.69 1.09
N ASP A 47 -14.07 -5.47 0.56
CA ASP A 47 -14.82 -4.31 1.06
C ASP A 47 -14.49 -3.96 2.53
N LYS A 48 -15.42 -4.16 3.48
CA LYS A 48 -15.29 -3.67 4.86
C LYS A 48 -14.10 -4.28 5.61
N ASN A 49 -13.70 -5.50 5.29
CA ASN A 49 -12.55 -6.15 5.91
C ASN A 49 -11.24 -5.57 5.38
N ALA A 50 -11.17 -5.26 4.09
CA ALA A 50 -10.03 -4.57 3.48
C ALA A 50 -9.86 -3.16 4.08
N TYR A 51 -10.96 -2.41 4.20
CA TYR A 51 -10.92 -1.06 4.78
C TYR A 51 -10.46 -1.08 6.24
N LYS A 52 -11.00 -1.98 7.07
CA LYS A 52 -10.58 -2.13 8.47
C LYS A 52 -9.13 -2.56 8.59
N TRP A 53 -8.69 -3.50 7.76
CA TRP A 53 -7.30 -3.91 7.71
C TRP A 53 -6.39 -2.75 7.33
N PHE A 54 -6.77 -1.97 6.31
CA PHE A 54 -6.00 -0.82 5.85
C PHE A 54 -5.87 0.27 6.91
N LEU A 55 -6.96 0.60 7.62
CA LEU A 55 -6.90 1.53 8.75
C LEU A 55 -5.97 1.04 9.85
N LYS A 56 -6.06 -0.24 10.21
CA LYS A 56 -5.16 -0.85 11.20
C LYS A 56 -3.70 -0.82 10.75
N GLU A 57 -3.44 -0.94 9.45
CA GLU A 57 -2.09 -0.86 8.92
C GLU A 57 -1.54 0.57 8.96
N ILE A 58 -2.39 1.59 8.76
CA ILE A 58 -2.03 2.99 8.97
C ILE A 58 -1.69 3.25 10.44
N GLU A 59 -2.52 2.78 11.38
CA GLU A 59 -2.26 2.93 12.82
C GLU A 59 -0.90 2.32 13.22
N LYS A 60 -0.59 1.11 12.73
CA LYS A 60 0.73 0.50 12.96
C LYS A 60 1.87 1.32 12.40
N LEU A 61 1.69 1.94 11.23
CA LEU A 61 2.70 2.78 10.63
C LEU A 61 2.93 4.05 11.47
N GLU A 62 1.86 4.67 11.96
CA GLU A 62 1.94 5.84 12.85
C GLU A 62 2.69 5.51 14.15
N ASP A 63 2.38 4.36 14.77
CA ASP A 63 3.08 3.85 15.95
C ASP A 63 4.56 3.57 15.65
N PHE A 64 4.85 2.93 14.51
CA PHE A 64 6.21 2.64 14.08
C PHE A 64 7.04 3.93 13.92
N LEU A 65 6.48 4.94 13.24
CA LEU A 65 7.14 6.23 13.00
C LEU A 65 7.41 6.98 14.32
N THR A 66 6.47 6.91 15.26
CA THR A 66 6.62 7.51 16.59
C THR A 66 7.74 6.82 17.38
N SER A 67 7.79 5.49 17.38
CA SER A 67 8.80 4.71 18.11
C SER A 67 10.25 4.94 17.63
N HIS A 68 10.44 5.25 16.35
CA HIS A 68 11.76 5.54 15.77
C HIS A 68 12.18 7.01 15.87
N ASN A 69 11.46 7.83 16.65
CA ASN A 69 11.77 9.26 16.87
C ASN A 69 11.95 10.09 15.58
N ILE A 70 11.32 9.69 14.47
CA ILE A 70 11.23 10.51 13.25
C ILE A 70 10.37 11.77 13.51
N SER A 71 9.75 11.83 14.68
CA SER A 71 9.07 12.96 15.34
C SER A 71 9.89 14.26 15.47
N ASN A 72 11.22 14.25 15.30
CA ASN A 72 12.05 15.46 15.45
C ASN A 72 11.92 16.51 14.32
N LYS A 73 10.98 16.36 13.38
CA LYS A 73 10.56 17.43 12.47
C LYS A 73 9.17 17.95 12.89
N PRO A 74 8.88 19.26 12.77
CA PRO A 74 7.55 19.85 13.03
C PRO A 74 6.40 19.23 12.21
N ALA A 75 6.75 18.36 11.26
CA ALA A 75 5.91 17.47 10.48
C ALA A 75 4.93 16.58 11.27
N PHE A 76 5.30 16.10 12.47
CA PHE A 76 4.42 15.20 13.24
C PHE A 76 3.35 15.94 14.03
N SER A 77 3.60 17.19 14.43
CA SER A 77 2.61 18.03 15.13
C SER A 77 1.41 18.39 14.24
N THR A 78 1.55 18.30 12.91
CA THR A 78 0.47 18.51 11.94
C THR A 78 -0.32 17.24 11.59
N LEU A 79 0.08 16.07 12.10
CA LEU A 79 -0.67 14.82 11.86
C LEU A 79 -1.98 14.77 12.65
N GLN A 80 -2.07 15.49 13.78
CA GLN A 80 -3.29 15.52 14.60
C GLN A 80 -4.47 16.26 13.95
N ASP A 81 -4.22 17.23 13.06
CA ASP A 81 -5.27 18.10 12.50
C ASP A 81 -5.64 17.81 11.02
N GLY A 82 -4.92 16.93 10.33
CA GLY A 82 -5.34 16.49 9.00
C GLY A 82 -4.20 16.12 8.07
N LYS A 83 -3.92 14.81 8.00
CA LYS A 83 -3.41 14.06 6.83
C LYS A 83 -2.63 14.89 5.79
N ILE A 84 -1.50 15.46 6.18
CA ILE A 84 -0.55 16.00 5.21
C ILE A 84 0.21 14.81 4.61
N LYS A 85 0.16 14.66 3.29
CA LYS A 85 1.01 13.70 2.57
C LYS A 85 2.44 14.23 2.64
N ILE A 86 3.25 13.63 3.51
CA ILE A 86 4.67 13.95 3.60
C ILE A 86 5.41 12.95 2.73
N GLU A 87 5.86 13.40 1.56
CA GLU A 87 6.76 12.64 0.72
C GLU A 87 8.14 12.55 1.40
N GLY A 88 8.85 11.44 1.20
CA GLY A 88 10.21 11.26 1.71
C GLY A 88 10.35 10.96 3.22
N LEU A 89 9.28 10.55 3.90
CA LEU A 89 9.35 10.18 5.34
C LEU A 89 10.38 9.10 5.65
N LEU A 90 10.52 8.12 4.75
CA LEU A 90 11.43 6.99 4.91
C LEU A 90 12.88 7.30 4.49
N GLU A 91 13.12 8.43 3.81
CA GLU A 91 14.46 8.76 3.27
C GLU A 91 15.51 9.01 4.37
N ASN A 92 15.05 9.33 5.58
CA ASN A 92 15.92 9.67 6.70
C ASN A 92 16.09 8.50 7.70
N PHE A 93 15.66 7.30 7.32
CA PHE A 93 15.82 6.11 8.17
C PHE A 93 17.27 5.66 8.15
N ASP A 94 17.78 5.28 9.32
CA ASP A 94 19.04 4.57 9.43
C ASP A 94 18.87 3.08 9.07
N ASP A 95 19.98 2.37 8.91
CA ASP A 95 19.98 0.95 8.53
C ASP A 95 19.18 0.08 9.51
N PHE A 96 19.15 0.47 10.80
CA PHE A 96 18.41 -0.24 11.84
C PHE A 96 16.89 -0.05 11.67
N ALA A 97 16.43 1.18 11.44
CA ALA A 97 15.03 1.50 11.18
C ALA A 97 14.54 0.85 9.87
N TRP A 98 15.39 0.79 8.84
CA TRP A 98 15.07 0.06 7.60
C TRP A 98 14.91 -1.44 7.85
N MET A 99 15.82 -2.07 8.60
CA MET A 99 15.71 -3.49 8.94
C MET A 99 14.43 -3.78 9.74
N ASP A 100 14.10 -2.98 10.76
CA ASP A 100 12.87 -3.19 11.54
C ASP A 100 11.60 -2.93 10.71
N PHE A 101 11.64 -1.99 9.76
CA PHE A 101 10.55 -1.76 8.81
C PHE A 101 10.33 -2.98 7.91
N GLU A 102 11.41 -3.55 7.35
CA GLU A 102 11.34 -4.75 6.51
C GLU A 102 10.74 -5.95 7.26
N GLU A 103 11.18 -6.19 8.50
CA GLU A 103 10.66 -7.27 9.35
C GLU A 103 9.18 -7.10 9.67
N LYS A 104 8.73 -5.86 9.93
CA LYS A 104 7.35 -5.59 10.39
C LYS A 104 6.33 -5.49 9.27
N PHE A 105 6.71 -4.96 8.11
CA PHE A 105 5.77 -4.62 7.02
C PHE A 105 5.99 -5.41 5.72
N LEU A 106 7.22 -5.80 5.38
CA LEU A 106 7.53 -6.37 4.05
C LEU A 106 7.71 -7.88 4.04
N LYS A 107 8.14 -8.49 5.16
CA LYS A 107 8.20 -9.95 5.24
C LYS A 107 6.78 -10.55 5.23
N ARG A 108 6.57 -11.51 4.32
CA ARG A 108 5.34 -12.32 4.28
C ARG A 108 5.15 -13.02 5.63
N ARG A 109 4.00 -12.77 6.26
CA ARG A 109 3.42 -13.66 7.27
C ARG A 109 2.70 -14.82 6.60
#